data_AF-A0A547Q8I1-F1
#
_entry.id   AF-A0A547Q8I1-F1
#
_cell.length_a   1.000
_cell.length_b   1.000
_cell.length_c   1.000
_cell.angle_alpha   90.00
_cell.angle_beta   90.00
_cell.angle_gamma   90.00
#
_symmetry.space_group_name_H-M   'P 1'
#
loop_
_entity.id
_entity.type
_entity.pdbx_description
1 polymer ?
#
loop_
_entity_poly.entity_id
_entity_poly.type
_entity_poly.pdbx_seq_one_letter_code
_entity_poly.pdbx_strand_id
1 'polypeptide(L)'
;MSATGPSDCPNDEQARFHHCPQSSVRLTVAPVGPRKRENAVSTLCRLVRLSRSWFYGHGAGEAARESREARRAARDKALLERISHFFKASKHRYGSRRIHRDLCADGERVPERRVARIMRENRISAGQRKPRKPVTTNSKHKLTPSPNLLLQAFHCTTPNTVWLADISYVDTGEGWLYLAAVKE
;
A
#
# COMPACT_ATOMS: atom_id res chain seq x y z
N MET A 1 19.75 49.24 41.78
CA MET A 1 21.12 48.83 41.39
C MET A 1 21.32 47.48 42.03
N SER A 2 21.04 46.42 41.27
CA SER A 2 20.78 45.09 41.82
C SER A 2 21.73 44.08 41.16
N ALA A 3 22.38 43.29 42.01
CA ALA A 3 23.24 42.14 41.70
C ALA A 3 22.59 41.17 40.68
N THR A 4 23.30 40.28 39.97
CA THR A 4 23.97 39.07 40.48
C THR A 4 24.63 38.35 39.28
N GLY A 5 25.80 37.70 39.44
CA GLY A 5 26.26 36.64 38.50
C GLY A 5 25.40 35.36 38.64
N PRO A 6 25.65 34.22 37.93
CA PRO A 6 26.94 33.71 37.47
C PRO A 6 26.92 32.99 36.08
N SER A 7 28.05 32.34 35.79
CA SER A 7 28.31 31.25 34.82
C SER A 7 27.12 30.37 34.42
N ASP A 8 27.06 29.99 33.14
CA ASP A 8 26.78 28.62 32.72
C ASP A 8 27.08 28.44 31.22
N CYS A 9 28.02 27.54 30.91
CA CYS A 9 28.03 26.82 29.64
C CYS A 9 27.08 25.63 29.78
N PRO A 10 26.19 25.39 28.80
CA PRO A 10 25.74 24.05 28.48
C PRO A 10 26.16 23.73 27.04
N ASN A 11 27.08 22.78 26.89
CA ASN A 11 26.79 21.37 26.62
C ASN A 11 26.58 21.09 25.13
N ASP A 12 27.49 20.26 24.64
CA ASP A 12 27.24 19.24 23.63
C ASP A 12 25.80 18.75 23.64
N GLU A 13 25.09 18.95 22.55
CA GLU A 13 23.96 18.09 22.21
C GLU A 13 24.06 17.69 20.73
N GLN A 14 24.74 16.56 20.54
CA GLN A 14 24.55 15.68 19.40
C GLN A 14 23.06 15.41 19.17
N ALA A 15 22.45 15.97 18.13
CA ALA A 15 21.13 15.56 17.64
C ALA A 15 20.74 16.47 16.46
N ARG A 16 20.36 16.04 15.26
CA ARG A 16 20.03 14.72 14.73
C ARG A 16 20.26 14.82 13.22
N PHE A 17 21.05 13.91 12.67
CA PHE A 17 20.89 13.55 11.26
C PHE A 17 19.45 13.03 11.10
N HIS A 18 18.53 13.92 10.73
CA HIS A 18 17.24 13.49 10.22
C HIS A 18 17.53 12.74 8.93
N HIS A 19 17.47 11.42 9.05
CA HIS A 19 17.48 10.49 7.94
C HIS A 19 16.30 10.83 7.03
N CYS A 20 16.54 11.73 6.07
CA CYS A 20 15.57 12.06 5.04
C CYS A 20 15.47 10.84 4.12
N PRO A 21 14.33 10.12 4.10
CA PRO A 21 14.23 8.88 3.36
C PRO A 21 14.04 9.24 1.89
N GLN A 22 15.13 9.24 1.14
CA GLN A 22 15.15 9.28 -0.34
C GLN A 22 14.03 10.12 -0.97
N SER A 23 13.95 11.41 -0.62
CA SER A 23 13.42 12.36 -1.58
C SER A 23 14.48 12.44 -2.69
N SER A 24 14.30 11.64 -3.74
CA SER A 24 14.96 11.92 -5.00
C SER A 24 14.40 13.24 -5.50
N VAL A 25 14.88 14.36 -4.95
CA VAL A 25 14.70 15.68 -5.55
C VAL A 25 15.43 15.56 -6.88
N ARG A 26 14.69 15.21 -7.93
CA ARG A 26 15.15 15.42 -9.30
C ARG A 26 15.32 16.92 -9.39
N LEU A 27 16.55 17.39 -9.21
CA LEU A 27 16.94 18.70 -9.68
C LEU A 27 16.80 18.61 -11.19
N THR A 28 15.63 18.96 -11.70
CA THR A 28 15.42 19.17 -13.12
C THR A 28 16.26 20.39 -13.46
N VAL A 29 17.52 20.16 -13.80
CA VAL A 29 18.31 21.15 -14.50
C VAL A 29 17.63 21.28 -15.84
N ALA A 30 16.73 22.26 -15.95
CA ALA A 30 16.24 22.69 -17.24
C ALA A 30 17.49 22.87 -18.13
N PRO A 31 17.52 22.27 -19.33
CA PRO A 31 18.73 22.27 -20.12
C PRO A 31 19.17 23.72 -20.26
N VAL A 32 20.38 24.01 -19.81
CA VAL A 32 21.04 25.30 -20.00
C VAL A 32 21.29 25.58 -21.50
N GLY A 33 20.75 24.72 -22.39
CA GLY A 33 20.85 24.71 -23.84
C GLY A 33 20.59 26.05 -24.52
N PRO A 34 19.49 26.77 -24.27
CA PRO A 34 19.22 27.99 -25.02
C PRO A 34 20.09 29.18 -24.58
N ARG A 35 20.69 29.16 -23.37
CA ARG A 35 21.51 30.27 -22.84
C ARG A 35 23.03 30.05 -22.91
N LYS A 36 23.48 28.88 -23.40
CA LYS A 36 24.91 28.57 -23.61
C LYS A 36 25.59 29.52 -24.59
N ARG A 37 24.84 30.14 -25.50
CA ARG A 37 25.34 31.10 -26.49
C ARG A 37 25.59 32.48 -25.89
N GLU A 38 24.94 32.82 -24.78
CA GLU A 38 24.95 34.15 -24.18
C GLU A 38 25.77 34.20 -22.88
N ASN A 39 25.99 33.06 -22.20
CA ASN A 39 26.62 33.02 -20.88
C ASN A 39 27.58 31.83 -20.73
N ALA A 40 28.74 32.08 -20.12
CA ALA A 40 29.71 31.03 -19.82
C ALA A 40 29.12 30.00 -18.84
N VAL A 41 29.33 28.70 -19.13
CA VAL A 41 28.89 27.57 -18.27
C VAL A 41 29.35 27.74 -16.81
N SER A 42 30.50 28.38 -16.58
CA SER A 42 31.02 28.66 -15.24
C SER A 42 30.16 29.65 -14.44
N THR A 43 29.54 30.62 -15.10
CA THR A 43 28.64 31.61 -14.49
C THR A 43 27.34 30.95 -14.08
N LEU A 44 26.79 30.11 -14.96
CA LEU A 44 25.56 29.37 -14.71
C LEU A 44 25.73 28.35 -13.58
N CYS A 45 26.86 27.62 -13.54
CA CYS A 45 27.18 26.70 -12.45
C CYS A 45 27.34 27.42 -11.09
N ARG A 46 27.93 28.63 -11.06
CA ARG A 46 28.06 29.44 -9.84
C ARG A 46 26.69 29.89 -9.31
N LEU A 47 25.80 30.32 -10.21
CA LEU A 47 24.47 30.82 -9.87
C LEU A 47 23.56 29.73 -9.28
N VAL A 48 23.69 28.49 -9.78
CA VAL A 48 22.94 27.31 -9.29
C VAL A 48 23.73 26.54 -8.21
N ARG A 49 24.92 27.00 -7.81
CA ARG A 49 25.82 26.34 -6.84
C ARG A 49 26.16 24.87 -7.18
N LEU A 50 26.31 24.55 -8.46
CA LEU A 50 26.70 23.23 -8.95
C LEU A 50 28.18 23.20 -9.39
N SER A 51 28.83 22.05 -9.30
CA SER A 51 30.19 21.89 -9.83
C SER A 51 30.17 21.74 -11.35
N ARG A 52 31.21 22.27 -12.02
CA ARG A 52 31.36 22.11 -13.48
C ARG A 52 31.48 20.65 -13.89
N SER A 53 32.17 19.83 -13.10
CA SER A 53 32.32 18.39 -13.33
C SER A 53 30.97 17.66 -13.28
N TRP A 54 30.08 18.07 -12.38
CA TRP A 54 28.72 17.55 -12.33
C TRP A 54 27.93 17.93 -13.59
N PHE A 55 28.01 19.18 -14.06
CA PHE A 55 27.28 19.62 -15.27
C PHE A 55 27.67 18.81 -16.53
N TYR A 56 28.97 18.61 -16.76
CA TYR A 56 29.43 17.81 -17.91
C TYR A 56 29.21 16.29 -17.69
N GLY A 57 29.39 15.79 -16.47
CA GLY A 57 29.13 14.39 -16.13
C GLY A 57 27.64 14.02 -16.12
N HIS A 58 26.76 14.99 -15.89
CA HIS A 58 25.31 14.80 -15.91
C HIS A 58 24.83 14.50 -17.33
N GLY A 59 25.19 15.33 -18.31
CA GLY A 59 24.79 15.14 -19.71
C GLY A 59 25.38 13.88 -20.32
N ALA A 60 26.64 13.55 -20.01
CA ALA A 60 27.27 12.31 -20.47
C ALA A 60 26.64 11.04 -19.84
N GLY A 61 26.08 11.17 -18.63
CA GLY A 61 25.49 10.07 -17.87
C GLY A 61 23.98 9.89 -18.06
N GLU A 62 23.30 10.83 -18.71
CA GLU A 62 21.83 10.88 -18.83
C GLU A 62 21.30 9.69 -19.65
N ALA A 63 21.79 9.50 -20.88
CA ALA A 63 21.43 8.35 -21.71
C ALA A 63 21.73 7.00 -21.03
N ALA A 64 22.83 6.91 -20.27
CA ALA A 64 23.16 5.71 -19.50
C ALA A 64 22.23 5.50 -18.29
N ARG A 65 21.70 6.55 -17.68
CA ARG A 65 20.69 6.46 -16.60
C ARG A 65 19.34 6.02 -17.18
N GLU A 66 18.90 6.63 -18.26
CA GLU A 66 17.66 6.27 -18.96
C GLU A 66 17.68 4.80 -19.42
N SER A 67 18.78 4.37 -20.04
CA SER A 67 18.94 2.96 -20.43
C SER A 67 18.87 2.00 -19.23
N ARG A 68 19.47 2.37 -18.09
CA ARG A 68 19.39 1.57 -16.85
C ARG A 68 17.97 1.54 -16.28
N GLU A 69 17.26 2.66 -16.29
CA GLU A 69 15.87 2.74 -15.86
C GLU A 69 14.96 1.88 -16.75
N ALA A 70 15.10 1.97 -18.08
CA ALA A 70 14.37 1.16 -19.03
C ALA A 70 14.62 -0.35 -18.82
N ARG A 71 15.87 -0.76 -18.59
CA ARG A 71 16.21 -2.17 -18.26
C ARG A 71 15.62 -2.63 -16.94
N ARG A 72 15.53 -1.76 -15.93
CA ARG A 72 14.86 -2.09 -14.65
C ARG A 72 13.35 -2.25 -14.85
N ALA A 73 12.72 -1.32 -15.57
CA ALA A 73 11.30 -1.37 -15.88
C ALA A 73 10.94 -2.63 -16.68
N ALA A 74 11.75 -3.01 -17.67
CA ALA A 74 11.56 -4.25 -18.43
C ALA A 74 11.60 -5.49 -17.52
N ARG A 75 12.58 -5.57 -16.61
CA ARG A 75 12.67 -6.67 -15.64
C ARG A 75 11.51 -6.69 -14.65
N ASP A 76 11.05 -5.53 -14.19
CA ASP A 76 9.91 -5.42 -13.30
C ASP A 76 8.60 -5.82 -14.01
N LYS A 77 8.45 -5.50 -15.29
CA LYS A 77 7.32 -5.93 -16.12
C LYS A 77 7.27 -7.45 -16.29
N ALA A 78 8.41 -8.08 -16.61
CA ALA A 78 8.50 -9.54 -16.69
C ALA A 78 8.14 -10.22 -15.35
N LEU A 79 8.64 -9.65 -14.23
CA LEU A 79 8.31 -10.15 -12.90
C LEU A 79 6.83 -9.94 -12.54
N LEU A 80 6.22 -8.84 -12.97
CA LEU A 80 4.79 -8.56 -12.76
C LEU A 80 3.90 -9.60 -13.46
N GLU A 81 4.27 -10.05 -14.66
CA GLU A 81 3.54 -11.11 -15.37
C GLU A 81 3.55 -12.42 -14.56
N ARG A 82 4.71 -12.80 -14.00
CA ARG A 82 4.84 -13.98 -13.15
C ARG A 82 4.07 -13.83 -11.82
N ILE A 83 4.16 -12.67 -11.17
CA ILE A 83 3.36 -12.34 -9.98
C ILE A 83 1.87 -12.47 -10.28
N SER A 84 1.42 -11.95 -11.43
CA SER A 84 0.02 -11.99 -11.85
C SER A 84 -0.44 -13.42 -12.10
N HIS A 85 0.40 -14.27 -12.68
CA HIS A 85 0.13 -15.70 -12.86
C HIS A 85 -0.12 -16.40 -11.51
N PHE A 86 0.81 -16.29 -10.55
CA PHE A 86 0.66 -16.90 -9.23
C PHE A 86 -0.51 -16.29 -8.43
N PHE A 87 -0.74 -14.99 -8.56
CA PHE A 87 -1.86 -14.32 -7.92
C PHE A 87 -3.20 -14.84 -8.42
N LYS A 88 -3.36 -15.03 -9.74
CA LYS A 88 -4.54 -15.65 -10.35
C LYS A 88 -4.69 -17.11 -9.94
N ALA A 89 -3.62 -17.90 -9.96
CA ALA A 89 -3.62 -19.30 -9.52
C ALA A 89 -4.08 -19.42 -8.04
N SER A 90 -3.70 -18.46 -7.19
CA SER A 90 -4.12 -18.40 -5.79
C SER A 90 -5.58 -17.96 -5.58
N LYS A 91 -6.33 -17.63 -6.64
CA LYS A 91 -7.66 -17.00 -6.61
C LYS A 91 -7.64 -15.65 -5.87
N HIS A 92 -6.60 -14.85 -6.09
CA HIS A 92 -6.42 -13.53 -5.47
C HIS A 92 -6.30 -13.53 -3.94
N ARG A 93 -5.86 -14.65 -3.34
CA ARG A 93 -5.78 -14.81 -1.88
C ARG A 93 -4.39 -14.55 -1.31
N TYR A 94 -3.34 -14.66 -2.13
CA TYR A 94 -1.98 -14.59 -1.64
C TYR A 94 -1.45 -13.16 -1.65
N GLY A 95 -0.77 -12.78 -0.57
CA GLY A 95 0.00 -11.54 -0.46
C GLY A 95 1.47 -11.73 -0.86
N SER A 96 2.26 -10.67 -0.75
CA SER A 96 3.68 -10.63 -1.17
C SER A 96 4.52 -11.78 -0.64
N ARG A 97 4.40 -12.13 0.64
CA ARG A 97 5.16 -13.22 1.27
C ARG A 97 4.92 -14.58 0.64
N ARG A 98 3.65 -14.90 0.35
CA ARG A 98 3.27 -16.20 -0.21
C ARG A 98 3.62 -16.27 -1.69
N ILE A 99 3.35 -15.21 -2.44
CA ILE A 99 3.75 -15.12 -3.85
C ILE A 99 5.27 -15.19 -4.00
N HIS A 100 6.03 -14.52 -3.12
CA HIS A 100 7.50 -14.63 -3.11
C HIS A 100 7.96 -16.06 -2.89
N ARG A 101 7.35 -16.81 -1.97
CA ARG A 101 7.68 -18.21 -1.75
C ARG A 101 7.39 -19.06 -3.00
N ASP A 102 6.25 -18.83 -3.66
CA ASP A 102 5.88 -19.55 -4.88
C ASP A 102 6.85 -19.21 -6.03
N LEU A 103 7.26 -17.94 -6.16
CA LEU A 103 8.30 -17.51 -7.10
C LEU A 103 9.66 -18.16 -6.82
N CYS A 104 10.07 -18.24 -5.55
CA CYS A 104 11.32 -18.92 -5.19
C CYS A 104 11.26 -20.43 -5.47
N ALA A 105 10.10 -21.05 -5.30
CA ALA A 105 9.90 -22.46 -5.66
C ALA A 105 9.98 -22.70 -7.18
N ASP A 106 9.57 -21.70 -7.98
CA ASP A 106 9.69 -21.68 -9.45
C ASP A 106 11.11 -21.32 -9.94
N GLY A 107 12.07 -21.12 -9.02
CA GLY A 107 13.47 -20.82 -9.31
C GLY A 107 13.84 -19.34 -9.41
N GLU A 108 12.89 -18.43 -9.20
CA GLU A 108 13.13 -16.98 -9.25
C GLU A 108 13.84 -16.49 -7.98
N ARG A 109 15.04 -15.89 -8.14
CA ARG A 109 15.80 -15.28 -7.04
C ARG A 109 15.53 -13.78 -6.97
N VAL A 110 14.45 -13.41 -6.28
CA VAL A 110 14.03 -12.01 -6.12
C VAL A 110 13.75 -11.71 -4.65
N PRO A 111 14.20 -10.56 -4.10
CA PRO A 111 13.88 -10.21 -2.72
C PRO A 111 12.39 -9.91 -2.55
N GLU A 112 11.79 -10.34 -1.44
CA GLU A 112 10.38 -10.10 -1.11
C GLU A 112 10.00 -8.61 -1.20
N ARG A 113 10.89 -7.70 -0.80
CA ARG A 113 10.67 -6.25 -0.89
C ARG A 113 10.39 -5.78 -2.31
N ARG A 114 11.04 -6.38 -3.32
CA ARG A 114 10.80 -6.03 -4.73
C ARG A 114 9.45 -6.56 -5.20
N VAL A 115 9.06 -7.77 -4.80
CA VAL A 115 7.73 -8.32 -5.05
C VAL A 115 6.65 -7.44 -4.42
N ALA A 116 6.82 -7.07 -3.15
CA ALA A 116 5.88 -6.21 -2.43
C ALA A 116 5.75 -4.82 -3.06
N ARG A 117 6.86 -4.22 -3.52
CA ARG A 117 6.85 -2.95 -4.23
C ARG A 117 6.05 -3.04 -5.53
N ILE A 118 6.35 -4.03 -6.38
CA ILE A 118 5.67 -4.22 -7.67
C ILE A 118 4.19 -4.49 -7.47
N MET A 119 3.81 -5.32 -6.48
CA MET A 119 2.41 -5.55 -6.13
C MET A 119 1.70 -4.26 -5.73
N ARG A 120 2.35 -3.42 -4.91
CA ARG A 120 1.79 -2.14 -4.46
C ARG A 120 1.60 -1.15 -5.61
N GLU A 121 2.61 -0.99 -6.46
CA GLU A 121 2.57 -0.11 -7.64
C GLU A 121 1.44 -0.51 -8.60
N ASN A 122 1.14 -1.82 -8.70
CA ASN A 122 0.10 -2.36 -9.58
C ASN A 122 -1.23 -2.63 -8.87
N ARG A 123 -1.41 -2.14 -7.63
CA ARG A 123 -2.63 -2.31 -6.82
C ARG A 123 -3.06 -3.78 -6.65
N ILE A 124 -2.10 -4.70 -6.65
CA ILE A 124 -2.32 -6.12 -6.40
C ILE A 124 -2.25 -6.34 -4.88
N SER A 125 -3.39 -6.66 -4.28
CA SER A 125 -3.50 -6.95 -2.85
C SER A 125 -4.31 -8.23 -2.63
N ALA A 126 -3.95 -8.99 -1.59
CA ALA A 126 -4.73 -10.16 -1.21
C ALA A 126 -6.13 -9.72 -0.79
N GLY A 127 -7.15 -10.38 -1.37
CA GLY A 127 -8.52 -10.16 -0.96
C GLY A 127 -8.70 -10.51 0.52
N GLN A 128 -9.42 -9.65 1.26
CA GLN A 128 -9.80 -9.95 2.64
C GLN A 128 -10.62 -11.24 2.66
N ARG A 129 -10.20 -12.21 3.48
CA ARG A 129 -10.96 -13.45 3.67
C ARG A 129 -12.28 -13.05 4.34
N LYS A 130 -13.41 -13.18 3.63
CA LYS A 130 -14.72 -13.10 4.29
C LYS A 130 -14.74 -14.13 5.42
N PRO A 131 -15.19 -13.77 6.63
CA PRO A 131 -15.36 -14.74 7.70
C PRO A 131 -16.26 -15.85 7.18
N ARG A 132 -15.81 -17.10 7.36
CA ARG A 132 -16.64 -18.26 7.03
C ARG A 132 -17.76 -18.27 8.06
N LYS A 133 -19.00 -18.02 7.64
CA LYS A 133 -20.18 -18.24 8.47
C LYS A 133 -20.87 -19.54 8.01
N PRO A 134 -21.55 -20.27 8.90
CA PRO A 134 -22.41 -21.38 8.51
C PRO A 134 -23.41 -20.91 7.45
N VAL A 135 -23.50 -21.62 6.33
CA VAL A 135 -24.49 -21.34 5.28
C VAL A 135 -25.67 -22.28 5.50
N THR A 136 -26.70 -21.78 6.17
CA THR A 136 -27.92 -22.55 6.47
C THR A 136 -29.01 -22.30 5.44
N THR A 137 -29.03 -21.13 4.79
CA THR A 137 -30.09 -20.72 3.87
C THR A 137 -29.63 -20.76 2.41
N ASN A 138 -30.34 -21.52 1.57
CA ASN A 138 -30.21 -21.40 0.11
C ASN A 138 -31.14 -20.30 -0.41
N SER A 139 -30.66 -19.06 -0.43
CA SER A 139 -31.42 -17.92 -0.96
C SER A 139 -31.65 -17.97 -2.48
N LYS A 140 -31.05 -18.93 -3.21
CA LYS A 140 -31.25 -19.14 -4.65
C LYS A 140 -32.31 -20.22 -4.91
N HIS A 141 -33.44 -20.15 -4.22
CA HIS A 141 -34.60 -21.00 -4.51
C HIS A 141 -35.61 -20.26 -5.38
N LYS A 142 -36.39 -20.99 -6.17
CA LYS A 142 -37.46 -20.42 -7.01
C LYS A 142 -38.79 -20.21 -6.26
N LEU A 143 -38.82 -20.50 -4.95
CA LEU A 143 -40.01 -20.32 -4.13
C LEU A 143 -40.31 -18.84 -3.90
N THR A 144 -41.58 -18.47 -3.96
CA THR A 144 -42.06 -17.12 -3.63
C THR A 144 -41.81 -16.84 -2.15
N PRO A 145 -41.19 -15.71 -1.79
CA PRO A 145 -41.05 -15.31 -0.40
C PRO A 145 -42.43 -15.18 0.27
N SER A 146 -42.53 -15.58 1.54
CA SER A 146 -43.74 -15.32 2.32
C SER A 146 -44.02 -13.81 2.38
N PRO A 147 -45.29 -13.40 2.31
CA PRO A 147 -45.65 -11.99 2.36
C PRO A 147 -45.19 -11.37 3.70
N ASN A 148 -44.52 -10.21 3.63
CA ASN A 148 -44.15 -9.46 4.82
C ASN A 148 -45.40 -8.76 5.39
N LEU A 149 -46.06 -9.42 6.33
CA LEU A 149 -47.28 -8.91 6.97
C LEU A 149 -47.04 -7.71 7.88
N LEU A 150 -45.82 -7.56 8.40
CA LEU A 150 -45.49 -6.52 9.37
C LEU A 150 -45.15 -5.19 8.70
N LEU A 151 -44.61 -5.20 7.48
CA LEU A 151 -44.22 -3.97 6.76
C LEU A 151 -43.38 -2.99 7.62
N GLN A 152 -42.56 -3.51 8.53
CA GLN A 152 -41.76 -2.76 9.52
C GLN A 152 -42.57 -2.02 10.61
N ALA A 153 -43.87 -2.30 10.74
CA ALA A 153 -44.69 -1.86 11.87
C ALA A 153 -44.54 -2.84 13.05
N PHE A 154 -43.63 -2.52 13.97
CA PHE A 154 -43.34 -3.35 15.15
C PHE A 154 -44.07 -2.90 16.42
N HIS A 155 -44.94 -1.89 16.32
CA HIS A 155 -45.71 -1.38 17.45
C HIS A 155 -47.00 -2.19 17.60
N CYS A 156 -47.17 -2.85 18.75
CA CYS A 156 -48.36 -3.60 19.10
C CYS A 156 -48.86 -3.17 20.49
N THR A 157 -50.18 -3.02 20.62
CA THR A 157 -50.84 -2.60 21.86
C THR A 157 -51.10 -3.77 22.81
N THR A 158 -51.10 -5.00 22.27
CA THR A 158 -51.37 -6.24 23.00
C THR A 158 -50.14 -7.15 23.02
N PRO A 159 -49.84 -7.81 24.15
CA PRO A 159 -48.81 -8.82 24.22
C PRO A 159 -49.12 -10.00 23.27
N ASN A 160 -48.08 -10.73 22.87
CA ASN A 160 -48.09 -11.93 22.03
C ASN A 160 -48.64 -11.71 20.61
N THR A 161 -48.57 -10.50 20.09
CA THR A 161 -49.08 -10.16 18.74
C THR A 161 -47.99 -10.29 17.67
N VAL A 162 -46.76 -9.89 17.99
CA VAL A 162 -45.62 -9.90 17.07
C VAL A 162 -44.41 -10.46 17.79
N TRP A 163 -43.73 -11.40 17.15
CA TRP A 163 -42.57 -12.09 17.71
C TRP A 163 -41.39 -11.84 16.78
N LEU A 164 -40.31 -11.27 17.32
CA LEU A 164 -39.04 -11.10 16.62
C LEU A 164 -38.13 -12.27 16.97
N ALA A 165 -37.77 -13.07 15.97
CA ALA A 165 -36.79 -14.14 16.11
C ALA A 165 -35.55 -13.83 15.27
N ASP A 166 -34.37 -13.94 15.89
CA ASP A 166 -33.08 -13.90 15.19
C ASP A 166 -32.27 -15.16 15.48
N ILE A 167 -31.49 -15.60 14.48
CA ILE A 167 -30.52 -16.69 14.64
C ILE A 167 -29.13 -16.11 14.39
N SER A 168 -28.31 -16.16 15.43
CA SER A 168 -26.92 -15.70 15.42
C SER A 168 -25.95 -16.87 15.58
N TYR A 169 -24.76 -16.74 14.99
CA TYR A 169 -23.72 -17.78 14.99
C TYR A 169 -22.49 -17.29 15.74
N VAL A 170 -22.06 -18.04 16.74
CA VAL A 170 -20.88 -17.71 17.55
C VAL A 170 -19.76 -18.69 17.18
N ASP A 171 -18.63 -18.13 16.76
CA ASP A 171 -17.42 -18.89 16.45
C ASP A 171 -16.71 -19.24 17.76
N THR A 172 -16.51 -20.52 18.04
CA THR A 172 -15.79 -21.02 19.22
C THR A 172 -14.61 -21.89 18.80
N GLY A 173 -13.66 -22.12 19.70
CA GLY A 173 -12.51 -22.98 19.43
C GLY A 173 -12.88 -24.45 19.12
N GLU A 174 -14.06 -24.89 19.53
CA GLU A 174 -14.57 -26.26 19.34
C GLU A 174 -15.57 -26.38 18.16
N GLY A 175 -15.99 -25.26 17.56
CA GLY A 175 -16.95 -25.24 16.47
C GLY A 175 -17.94 -24.07 16.52
N TRP A 176 -19.03 -24.18 15.76
CA TRP A 176 -20.07 -23.16 15.72
C TRP A 176 -21.15 -23.43 16.77
N LEU A 177 -21.45 -22.42 17.58
CA LEU A 177 -22.67 -22.40 18.40
C LEU A 177 -23.77 -21.64 17.67
N TYR A 178 -24.98 -22.16 17.77
CA TYR A 178 -26.19 -21.60 17.17
C TYR A 178 -27.04 -20.98 18.28
N LEU A 179 -27.20 -19.66 18.27
CA LEU A 179 -28.01 -18.92 19.23
C LEU A 179 -29.31 -18.49 18.55
N ALA A 180 -30.44 -18.93 19.08
CA ALA A 180 -31.76 -18.43 18.70
C ALA A 180 -32.28 -17.50 19.80
N ALA A 181 -32.58 -16.25 19.45
CA ALA A 181 -33.18 -15.28 20.35
C ALA A 181 -34.60 -14.99 19.86
N VAL A 182 -35.55 -15.00 20.79
CA VAL A 182 -36.96 -14.67 20.52
C VAL A 182 -37.36 -13.56 21.47
N LYS A 183 -37.99 -12.51 20.93
CA LYS A 183 -38.47 -11.36 21.67
C LYS A 183 -39.91 -11.04 21.26
N GLU A 184 -40.73 -10.74 22.26
CA GLU A 184 -42.10 -10.22 22.13
C GLU A 184 -42.10 -8.67 22.05
#